data_AF-A0A7Y0BHR2-F1
#
_entry.id   AF-A0A7Y0BHR2-F1
#
_cell.length_a   1.000
_cell.length_b   1.000
_cell.length_c   1.000
_cell.angle_alpha   90.00
_cell.angle_beta   90.00
_cell.angle_gamma   90.00
#
_symmetry.space_group_name_H-M   'P 1'
#
loop_
_entity.id
_entity.type
_entity.pdbx_description
1 polymer ?
#
loop_
_entity_poly.entity_id
_entity_poly.type
_entity_poly.pdbx_seq_one_letter_code
_entity_poly.pdbx_strand_id
1 'polypeptide(L)'
;MIQSLPVSPSSTPLRQALVQSQAVKNTVEQSAAELLVINAVLKLEVPSHVQTGEVALALQKTDELEDRIQASAEDLGRVNQALKQEIGERARLEQELADTKADLAKVQGQPDAT
;
A
#
# COMPACT_ATOMS: atom_id res chain seq x y z
N MET A 1 38.20 -0.82 6.33
CA MET A 1 37.05 -1.71 6.04
C MET A 1 35.81 -1.02 6.58
N ILE A 2 34.89 -0.62 5.70
CA ILE A 2 33.65 0.05 6.08
C ILE A 2 32.71 -1.08 6.49
N GLN A 3 32.44 -1.20 7.79
CA GLN A 3 31.58 -2.24 8.35
C GLN A 3 30.15 -1.95 7.89
N SER A 4 29.67 -2.73 6.92
CA SER A 4 28.30 -2.69 6.42
C SER A 4 27.36 -3.13 7.54
N LEU A 5 26.58 -2.18 8.07
CA LEU A 5 25.48 -2.46 8.99
C LEU A 5 24.55 -3.52 8.38
N PRO A 6 24.14 -4.54 9.14
CA PRO A 6 23.26 -5.57 8.63
C PRO A 6 21.89 -4.94 8.35
N VAL A 7 21.49 -4.92 7.08
CA VAL A 7 20.10 -4.68 6.71
C VAL A 7 19.29 -5.84 7.28
N SER A 8 18.59 -5.60 8.39
CA SER A 8 17.84 -6.64 9.08
C SER A 8 16.78 -7.24 8.15
N PRO A 9 16.67 -8.59 8.06
CA PRO A 9 15.73 -9.27 7.17
C PRO A 9 14.26 -9.01 7.51
N SER A 10 13.96 -8.43 8.68
CA SER A 10 12.64 -8.00 9.16
C SER A 10 12.03 -6.87 8.33
N SER A 11 12.84 -5.98 7.75
CA SER A 11 12.33 -4.84 6.98
C SER A 11 12.00 -5.19 5.52
N THR A 12 12.51 -6.31 5.03
CA THR A 12 12.36 -6.74 3.64
C THR A 12 10.93 -7.20 3.31
N PRO A 13 10.26 -8.05 4.12
CA PRO A 13 8.89 -8.47 3.86
C PRO A 13 7.89 -7.30 3.86
N LEU A 14 8.04 -6.34 4.78
CA LEU A 14 7.14 -5.18 4.85
C LEU A 14 7.32 -4.25 3.65
N ARG A 15 8.57 -4.02 3.20
CA ARG A 15 8.82 -3.26 1.97
C ARG A 15 8.26 -3.98 0.74
N GLN A 16 8.41 -5.30 0.66
CA GLN A 16 7.82 -6.10 -0.42
C GLN A 16 6.28 -6.01 -0.40
N ALA A 17 5.66 -6.12 0.77
CA ALA A 17 4.22 -5.96 0.92
C ALA A 17 3.74 -4.57 0.50
N LEU A 18 4.50 -3.51 0.84
CA LEU A 18 4.21 -2.14 0.38
C LEU A 18 4.31 -2.01 -1.14
N VAL A 19 5.37 -2.55 -1.75
CA VAL A 19 5.53 -2.53 -3.22
C VAL A 19 4.38 -3.28 -3.90
N GLN A 20 4.04 -4.46 -3.39
CA GLN A 20 2.95 -5.27 -3.93
C GLN A 20 1.60 -4.56 -3.78
N SER A 21 1.30 -4.03 -2.59
CA SER A 21 0.02 -3.35 -2.33
C SER A 21 -0.10 -2.06 -3.15
N GLN A 22 1.00 -1.33 -3.38
CA GLN A 22 1.02 -0.18 -4.28
C GLN A 22 0.79 -0.59 -5.74
N ALA A 23 1.39 -1.68 -6.20
CA ALA A 23 1.15 -2.19 -7.54
C ALA A 23 -0.32 -2.60 -7.74
N VAL A 24 -0.90 -3.31 -6.77
CA VAL A 24 -2.32 -3.68 -6.78
C VAL A 24 -3.20 -2.43 -6.80
N LYS A 25 -2.92 -1.42 -5.94
CA LYS A 25 -3.66 -0.15 -5.95
C LYS A 25 -3.66 0.51 -7.32
N ASN A 26 -2.49 0.63 -7.94
CA ASN A 26 -2.37 1.25 -9.26
C ASN A 26 -3.15 0.48 -10.33
N THR A 27 -3.10 -0.86 -10.31
CA THR A 27 -3.89 -1.69 -11.23
C THR A 27 -5.39 -1.48 -11.01
N VAL A 28 -5.85 -1.45 -9.75
CA VAL A 28 -7.26 -1.22 -9.41
C VAL A 28 -7.72 0.16 -9.89
N GLU A 29 -6.93 1.22 -9.66
CA GLU A 29 -7.24 2.58 -10.14
C GLU A 29 -7.31 2.64 -11.66
N GLN A 30 -6.37 1.98 -12.36
CA GLN A 30 -6.37 1.93 -13.82
C GLN A 30 -7.61 1.19 -14.36
N SER A 31 -7.94 0.04 -13.78
CA SER A 31 -9.14 -0.72 -14.17
C SER A 31 -10.44 0.05 -13.88
N ALA A 32 -10.49 0.83 -12.79
CA ALA A 32 -11.62 1.69 -12.48
C ALA A 32 -11.81 2.77 -13.54
N ALA A 33 -10.71 3.44 -13.93
CA ALA A 33 -10.73 4.48 -14.95
C ALA A 33 -11.17 3.94 -16.32
N GLU A 34 -10.69 2.76 -16.71
CA GLU A 34 -11.12 2.09 -17.95
C GLU A 34 -12.61 1.74 -17.92
N LEU A 35 -13.10 1.20 -16.79
CA LEU A 35 -14.52 0.86 -16.65
C LEU A 35 -15.40 2.10 -16.75
N LEU A 36 -15.02 3.20 -16.10
CA LEU A 36 -15.73 4.48 -16.15
C LEU A 36 -15.84 5.01 -17.58
N VAL A 37 -14.75 4.94 -18.36
CA VAL A 37 -14.77 5.35 -19.77
C VAL A 37 -15.71 4.45 -20.58
N ILE A 38 -15.64 3.12 -20.40
CA ILE A 38 -16.50 2.17 -21.11
C ILE A 38 -17.98 2.42 -20.77
N ASN A 39 -18.31 2.57 -19.49
CA ASN A 39 -19.68 2.81 -19.05
C ASN A 39 -20.21 4.16 -19.56
N ALA A 40 -19.39 5.21 -19.53
CA ALA A 40 -19.74 6.51 -20.11
C ALA A 40 -20.04 6.42 -21.62
N VAL A 41 -19.22 5.68 -22.37
CA VAL A 41 -19.46 5.43 -23.81
C VAL A 41 -20.74 4.64 -24.02
N LEU A 42 -21.00 3.58 -23.24
CA LEU A 42 -22.23 2.80 -23.34
C LEU A 42 -23.48 3.64 -23.06
N LYS A 43 -23.45 4.50 -22.04
CA LYS A 43 -24.55 5.42 -21.73
C LYS A 43 -24.82 6.43 -22.83
N LEU A 44 -23.79 6.79 -23.61
CA LEU A 44 -23.89 7.79 -24.68
C LEU A 44 -24.32 7.15 -26.02
N GLU A 45 -23.74 6.00 -26.36
CA GLU A 45 -23.92 5.33 -27.65
C GLU A 45 -25.15 4.41 -27.69
N VAL A 46 -25.57 3.85 -26.55
CA VAL A 46 -26.78 3.03 -26.51
C VAL A 46 -28.00 3.96 -26.52
N PRO A 47 -28.92 3.88 -27.50
CA PRO A 47 -30.08 4.74 -27.53
C PRO A 47 -30.97 4.57 -26.29
N SER A 48 -31.57 5.66 -25.79
CA SER A 48 -32.36 5.64 -24.54
C SER A 48 -33.54 4.65 -24.56
N HIS A 49 -34.11 4.36 -25.74
CA HIS A 49 -35.19 3.37 -25.87
C HIS A 49 -34.69 1.92 -25.70
N VAL A 50 -33.39 1.68 -25.89
CA VAL A 50 -32.71 0.39 -25.67
C VAL A 50 -32.18 0.29 -24.23
N GLN A 51 -31.93 1.42 -23.56
CA GLN A 51 -31.54 1.49 -22.14
C GLN A 51 -32.72 1.22 -21.20
N THR A 52 -33.40 0.10 -21.36
CA THR A 52 -34.51 -0.32 -20.50
C THR A 52 -34.31 -1.76 -20.05
N GLY A 53 -35.06 -2.20 -19.03
CA GLY A 53 -34.99 -3.57 -18.51
C GLY A 53 -33.58 -3.95 -18.06
N GLU A 54 -33.05 -5.04 -18.61
CA GLU A 54 -31.75 -5.60 -18.23
C GLU A 54 -30.58 -4.66 -18.57
N VAL A 55 -30.68 -3.86 -19.65
CA VAL A 55 -29.63 -2.91 -20.03
C VAL A 55 -29.51 -1.80 -19.00
N ALA A 56 -30.64 -1.23 -18.57
CA ALA A 56 -30.66 -0.22 -17.52
C ALA A 56 -30.09 -0.76 -16.20
N LEU A 57 -30.47 -1.99 -15.84
CA LEU A 57 -29.94 -2.64 -14.64
C LEU A 57 -28.43 -2.89 -14.74
N ALA A 58 -27.93 -3.30 -15.91
CA ALA A 58 -26.50 -3.51 -16.12
C ALA A 58 -25.70 -2.20 -16.00
N LEU A 59 -26.21 -1.09 -16.57
CA LEU A 59 -25.59 0.23 -16.43
C LEU A 59 -25.55 0.67 -14.96
N GLN A 60 -26.67 0.54 -14.24
CA GLN A 60 -26.72 0.86 -12.81
C GLN A 60 -25.73 0.02 -11.99
N LYS A 61 -25.69 -1.30 -12.22
CA LYS A 61 -24.74 -2.18 -11.52
C LYS A 61 -23.28 -1.86 -11.85
N THR A 62 -23.02 -1.32 -13.04
CA THR A 62 -21.68 -0.88 -13.42
C THR A 62 -21.29 0.38 -12.64
N ASP A 63 -22.21 1.33 -12.47
CA ASP A 63 -22.00 2.50 -11.58
C ASP A 63 -21.70 2.08 -10.14
N GLU A 64 -22.50 1.17 -9.58
CA GLU A 64 -22.28 0.64 -8.23
C GLU A 64 -20.93 -0.10 -8.10
N LEU A 65 -20.48 -0.74 -9.19
CA LEU A 65 -19.20 -1.42 -9.21
C LEU A 65 -18.03 -0.42 -9.26
N GLU A 66 -18.16 0.66 -10.03
CA GLU A 66 -17.18 1.75 -10.08
C GLU A 66 -16.96 2.36 -8.68
N ASP A 67 -18.04 2.67 -7.96
CA ASP A 67 -17.97 3.21 -6.60
C ASP A 67 -17.22 2.26 -5.64
N ARG A 68 -17.51 0.95 -5.75
CA ARG A 68 -16.86 -0.08 -4.92
C ARG A 68 -15.39 -0.26 -5.25
N ILE A 69 -15.03 -0.19 -6.53
CA ILE A 69 -13.63 -0.28 -6.97
C ILE A 69 -12.86 0.95 -6.46
N GLN A 70 -13.45 2.14 -6.55
CA GLN A 70 -12.86 3.37 -6.04
C GLN A 70 -12.63 3.30 -4.52
N ALA A 71 -13.64 2.86 -3.76
CA ALA A 71 -13.49 2.65 -2.32
C ALA A 71 -12.38 1.63 -1.98
N SER A 72 -12.23 0.58 -2.80
CA SER A 72 -11.16 -0.42 -2.64
C SER A 72 -9.77 0.18 -2.89
N ALA A 73 -9.63 1.08 -3.86
CA ALA A 73 -8.38 1.81 -4.12
C ALA A 73 -8.01 2.74 -2.95
N GLU A 74 -9.00 3.40 -2.35
CA GLU A 74 -8.80 4.23 -1.15
C GLU A 74 -8.39 3.40 0.08
N ASP A 75 -9.02 2.25 0.29
CA ASP A 75 -8.64 1.28 1.33
C ASP A 75 -7.19 0.81 1.16
N LEU A 76 -6.79 0.45 -0.06
CA LEU A 76 -5.40 0.11 -0.36
C LEU A 76 -4.46 1.29 -0.11
N GLY A 77 -4.90 2.52 -0.37
CA GLY A 77 -4.18 3.74 -0.02
C GLY A 77 -3.89 3.84 1.48
N ARG A 78 -4.90 3.57 2.31
CA ARG A 78 -4.77 3.55 3.78
C ARG A 78 -3.82 2.45 4.26
N VAL A 79 -3.91 1.24 3.69
CA VAL A 79 -2.98 0.14 4.00
C VAL A 79 -1.54 0.51 3.64
N ASN A 80 -1.32 1.09 2.46
CA ASN A 80 0.00 1.55 2.04
C ASN A 80 0.58 2.63 2.98
N GLN A 81 -0.26 3.53 3.49
CA GLN A 81 0.16 4.52 4.48
C GLN A 81 0.57 3.86 5.80
N ALA A 82 -0.23 2.92 6.31
CA ALA A 82 0.08 2.19 7.53
C ALA A 82 1.39 1.38 7.40
N LEU A 83 1.61 0.72 6.26
CA LEU A 83 2.86 0.00 5.98
C LEU A 83 4.08 0.94 5.97
N LYS A 84 3.96 2.14 5.37
CA LYS A 84 5.04 3.14 5.38
C LYS A 84 5.38 3.59 6.80
N GLN A 85 4.36 3.81 7.65
CA GLN A 85 4.55 4.18 9.05
C GLN A 85 5.28 3.08 9.81
N GLU A 86 4.83 1.83 9.72
CA GLU A 86 5.45 0.69 10.40
C GLU A 86 6.90 0.46 9.96
N ILE A 87 7.20 0.60 8.66
CA ILE A 87 8.57 0.51 8.16
C ILE A 87 9.46 1.59 8.79
N GLY A 88 8.95 2.82 8.92
CA GLY A 88 9.66 3.93 9.54
C GLY A 88 9.92 3.70 11.04
N GLU A 89 8.88 3.32 11.78
CA GLU A 89 8.99 3.04 13.22
C GLU A 89 9.95 1.88 13.50
N ARG A 90 9.91 0.80 12.70
CA ARG A 90 10.87 -0.31 12.84
C ARG A 90 12.31 0.13 12.60
N ALA A 91 12.56 0.93 11.56
CA ALA A 91 13.90 1.43 11.28
C ALA A 91 14.44 2.28 12.44
N ARG A 92 13.57 3.10 13.03
CA ARG A 92 13.90 3.90 14.21
C ARG A 92 14.21 3.02 15.43
N LEU A 93 13.35 2.06 15.75
CA LEU A 93 13.55 1.15 16.89
C LEU A 93 14.80 0.28 16.72
N GLU A 94 15.09 -0.17 15.50
CA GLU A 94 16.31 -0.92 15.19
C GLU A 94 17.58 -0.08 15.44
N GLN A 95 17.53 1.22 15.11
CA GLN A 95 18.62 2.15 15.39
C GLN A 95 18.79 2.38 16.91
N GLU A 96 17.71 2.68 17.62
CA GLU A 96 17.73 2.88 19.08
C GLU A 96 18.27 1.63 19.80
N LEU A 97 17.88 0.44 19.34
CA LEU A 97 18.40 -0.83 19.86
C LEU A 97 19.90 -1.01 19.59
N ALA A 98 20.36 -0.65 18.39
CA ALA A 98 21.77 -0.74 18.04
C ALA A 98 22.62 0.20 18.91
N ASP A 99 22.17 1.44 19.11
CA ASP A 99 22.84 2.43 19.95
C ASP A 99 22.89 1.97 21.42
N THR A 100 21.77 1.49 21.96
CA THR A 100 21.69 0.95 23.33
C THR A 100 22.62 -0.24 23.53
N LYS A 101 22.70 -1.16 22.55
CA LYS A 101 23.62 -2.30 22.60
C LYS A 101 25.09 -1.86 22.56
N ALA A 102 25.40 -0.86 21.76
CA ALA A 102 26.75 -0.31 21.67
C ALA A 102 27.18 0.35 22.99
N ASP A 103 26.27 1.11 23.63
CA ASP A 103 26.55 1.75 24.92
C ASP A 103 26.68 0.73 26.05
N LEU A 104 25.84 -0.29 26.09
CA LEU A 104 25.96 -1.39 27.05
C LEU A 104 27.31 -2.11 26.92
N ALA A 105 27.75 -2.39 25.69
CA ALA A 105 29.04 -3.02 25.43
C ALA A 105 30.23 -2.16 25.91
N LYS A 106 30.14 -0.83 25.80
CA LYS A 106 31.17 0.09 26.34
C LYS A 106 31.24 0.03 27.87
N VAL A 107 30.09 0.01 28.54
CA VAL A 107 30.02 -0.06 30.01
C VAL A 107 30.53 -1.40 30.52
N GLN A 108 30.20 -2.51 29.85
CA GLN A 108 30.66 -3.85 30.23
C GLN A 108 32.13 -4.12 29.90
N GLY A 109 32.71 -3.34 28.98
CA GLY A 109 34.12 -3.44 28.57
C GLY A 109 35.09 -2.56 29.34
N GLN A 110 34.62 -1.71 30.27
CA GLN A 110 35.48 -0.94 31.16
C GLN A 110 35.88 -1.82 32.37
N PRO A 111 37.17 -2.20 32.51
CA PRO A 111 37.63 -2.82 33.75
C PRO A 111 37.58 -1.77 34.85
N ASP A 112 37.00 -2.14 36.00
CA ASP A 112 37.02 -1.34 37.23
C ASP A 112 38.47 -0.91 37.51
N ALA A 113 38.77 0.36 37.27
CA ALA A 113 40.01 0.97 37.69
C ALA A 113 39.96 1.08 39.22
N THR A 114 40.48 0.05 39.90
CA THR A 114 40.77 0.05 41.33
C THR A 114 42.27 0.24 41.53
#